data_AF-A0A1I5HNW3-F1
#
_entry.id   AF-A0A1I5HNW3-F1
#
_cell.length_a   1.000
_cell.length_b   1.000
_cell.length_c   1.000
_cell.angle_alpha   90.00
_cell.angle_beta   90.00
_cell.angle_gamma   90.00
#
_symmetry.space_group_name_H-M   'P 1'
#
loop_
_entity.id
_entity.type
_entity.pdbx_description
1 polymer ?
#
loop_
_entity_poly.entity_id
_entity_poly.type
_entity_poly.pdbx_seq_one_letter_code
_entity_poly.pdbx_strand_id
1 'polypeptide(L)'
;MIRAACLYILFALLSPVLYAAPVTYAITPDKTSIGLSWRAFGHDFSQARLQGVTGTVTLNPDEDRDDRIEVNIPVGTLVASNSLLTWQLKSDLFFDAERYPQIHFVSTRVASLGDGNYRIFGVLTVKNVSRPVVMLASLDSGKTIDPALRSLALHASTAISRSAFGMDRLVGVVDDRVNIALAIAAQAR
;
A
#
# COMPACT_ATOMS: atom_id res chain seq x y z
N MET A 1 -5.53 -45.45 -61.48
CA MET A 1 -6.34 -44.21 -61.61
C MET A 1 -6.86 -43.85 -60.23
N ILE A 2 -6.51 -42.64 -59.79
CA ILE A 2 -6.62 -42.08 -58.44
C ILE A 2 -8.09 -41.78 -58.08
N ARG A 3 -8.55 -42.12 -56.86
CA ARG A 3 -9.58 -41.33 -56.15
C ARG A 3 -9.28 -41.30 -54.65
N ALA A 4 -8.84 -40.13 -54.22
CA ALA A 4 -8.39 -39.79 -52.88
C ALA A 4 -9.57 -39.69 -51.90
N ALA A 5 -9.39 -40.23 -50.71
CA ALA A 5 -10.27 -40.03 -49.56
C ALA A 5 -9.97 -38.65 -48.93
N CYS A 6 -10.94 -37.74 -48.99
CA CYS A 6 -10.88 -36.47 -48.26
C CYS A 6 -11.16 -36.72 -46.78
N LEU A 7 -10.10 -36.80 -45.98
CA LEU A 7 -10.14 -36.73 -44.53
C LEU A 7 -10.37 -35.27 -44.13
N TYR A 8 -11.58 -34.93 -43.67
CA TYR A 8 -11.85 -33.63 -43.06
C TYR A 8 -11.17 -33.57 -41.69
N ILE A 9 -10.03 -32.89 -41.61
CA ILE A 9 -9.39 -32.53 -40.35
C ILE A 9 -10.19 -31.36 -39.76
N LEU A 10 -10.98 -31.65 -38.71
CA LEU A 10 -11.61 -30.64 -37.88
C LEU A 10 -10.53 -30.00 -36.99
N PHE A 11 -9.90 -28.94 -37.49
CA PHE A 11 -8.94 -28.15 -36.72
C PHE A 11 -9.73 -27.28 -35.74
N ALA A 12 -9.86 -27.74 -34.49
CA ALA A 12 -10.45 -26.94 -33.42
C ALA A 12 -9.55 -25.71 -33.20
N LEU A 13 -10.07 -24.53 -33.51
CA LEU A 13 -9.46 -23.24 -33.17
C LEU A 13 -9.43 -23.10 -31.64
N LEU A 14 -8.38 -23.63 -31.00
CA LEU A 14 -7.98 -23.16 -29.68
C LEU A 14 -7.40 -21.76 -29.87
N SER A 15 -8.24 -20.74 -29.77
CA SER A 15 -7.76 -19.37 -29.57
C SER A 15 -7.11 -19.32 -28.19
N PRO A 16 -5.79 -19.09 -28.07
CA PRO A 16 -5.22 -18.81 -26.76
C PRO A 16 -5.88 -17.53 -26.24
N VAL A 17 -6.48 -17.62 -25.05
CA VAL A 17 -6.89 -16.41 -24.32
C VAL A 17 -5.60 -15.65 -24.02
N LEU A 18 -5.42 -14.51 -24.68
CA LEU A 18 -4.27 -13.65 -24.47
C LEU A 18 -4.54 -12.86 -23.18
N TYR A 19 -4.04 -13.37 -22.06
CA TYR A 19 -4.07 -12.63 -20.79
C TYR A 19 -3.10 -11.46 -20.85
N ALA A 20 -3.52 -10.29 -20.38
CA ALA A 20 -2.64 -9.15 -20.24
C ALA A 20 -1.61 -9.43 -19.13
N ALA A 21 -0.34 -9.17 -19.42
CA ALA A 21 0.72 -9.39 -18.44
C ALA A 21 0.58 -8.41 -17.26
N PRO A 22 0.91 -8.83 -16.02
CA PRO A 22 0.92 -7.92 -14.87
C PRO A 22 1.83 -6.72 -15.11
N VAL A 23 1.34 -5.53 -14.76
CA VAL A 23 2.10 -4.28 -14.86
C VAL A 23 2.69 -3.96 -13.50
N THR A 24 4.00 -3.68 -13.46
CA THR A 24 4.69 -3.29 -12.22
C THR A 24 5.04 -1.81 -12.24
N TYR A 25 4.60 -1.11 -11.22
CA TYR A 25 4.89 0.30 -10.97
C TYR A 25 5.89 0.43 -9.80
N ALA A 26 6.87 1.32 -9.94
CA ALA A 26 7.76 1.73 -8.86
C ALA A 26 7.21 2.98 -8.16
N ILE A 27 7.11 2.96 -6.83
CA ILE A 27 6.71 4.13 -6.04
C ILE A 27 7.74 5.25 -6.25
N THR A 28 7.24 6.45 -6.51
CA THR A 28 8.01 7.70 -6.69
C THR A 28 8.15 8.39 -5.33
N PRO A 29 9.32 8.32 -4.66
CA PRO A 29 9.44 8.70 -3.24
C PRO A 29 9.21 10.19 -2.96
N ASP A 30 9.59 11.05 -3.89
CA ASP A 30 9.44 12.52 -3.84
C ASP A 30 7.99 12.99 -4.05
N LYS A 31 7.13 12.13 -4.60
CA LYS A 31 5.70 12.40 -4.84
C LYS A 31 4.78 11.56 -3.97
N THR A 32 5.35 10.85 -3.00
CA THR A 32 4.61 9.99 -2.08
C THR A 32 4.72 10.51 -0.65
N SER A 33 3.60 10.52 0.06
CA SER A 33 3.55 10.94 1.46
C SER A 33 2.60 10.08 2.29
N ILE A 34 2.95 9.90 3.55
CA ILE A 34 2.12 9.24 4.56
C ILE A 34 1.87 10.25 5.67
N GLY A 35 0.61 10.56 5.94
CA GLY A 35 0.15 11.34 7.08
C GLY A 35 -0.38 10.43 8.18
N LEU A 36 -0.03 10.77 9.41
CA LEU A 36 -0.51 10.15 10.64
C LEU A 36 -1.26 11.21 11.46
N SER A 37 -2.40 10.84 12.04
CA SER A 37 -3.12 11.72 12.97
C SER A 37 -3.77 10.94 14.11
N TRP A 38 -3.74 11.54 15.30
CA TRP A 38 -4.30 10.96 16.52
C TRP A 38 -4.71 12.08 17.47
N ARG A 39 -5.58 11.77 18.44
CA ARG A 39 -5.91 12.71 19.51
C ARG A 39 -4.99 12.50 20.70
N ALA A 40 -4.65 13.58 21.36
CA ALA A 40 -3.96 13.58 22.64
C ALA A 40 -4.60 14.63 23.57
N PHE A 41 -4.52 14.38 24.89
CA PHE A 41 -5.02 15.28 25.92
C PHE A 41 -6.50 15.69 25.74
N GLY A 42 -7.32 14.79 25.19
CA GLY A 42 -8.78 14.98 25.06
C GLY A 42 -9.26 15.95 23.97
N HIS A 43 -8.37 16.73 23.34
CA HIS A 43 -8.79 17.83 22.47
C HIS A 43 -7.99 17.95 21.16
N ASP A 44 -6.66 17.93 21.23
CA ASP A 44 -5.82 18.32 20.10
C ASP A 44 -5.48 17.14 19.17
N PHE A 45 -5.63 17.38 17.86
CA PHE A 45 -5.13 16.46 16.84
C PHE A 45 -3.62 16.66 16.67
N SER A 46 -2.87 15.72 17.21
CA SER A 46 -1.45 15.59 16.88
C SER A 46 -1.31 14.97 15.49
N GLN A 47 -0.27 15.38 14.78
CA GLN A 47 0.00 14.94 13.42
C GLN A 47 1.48 14.64 13.23
N ALA A 48 1.76 13.67 12.37
CA ALA A 48 3.09 13.41 11.85
C ALA A 48 3.02 12.99 10.40
N ARG A 49 4.16 13.06 9.70
CA ARG A 49 4.30 12.61 8.34
C ARG A 49 5.57 11.81 8.14
N LEU A 50 5.53 10.86 7.22
CA LEU A 50 6.67 10.11 6.71
C LEU A 50 6.79 10.36 5.20
N GLN A 51 8.03 10.39 4.72
CA GLN A 51 8.39 10.62 3.31
C GLN A 51 9.49 9.63 2.89
N GLY A 52 9.90 9.65 1.62
CA GLY A 52 10.95 8.75 1.13
C GLY A 52 10.47 7.30 1.05
N VAL A 53 9.16 7.10 0.88
CA VAL A 53 8.54 5.79 0.73
C VAL A 53 9.01 5.17 -0.57
N THR A 54 9.46 3.93 -0.51
CA THR A 54 9.88 3.15 -1.68
C THR A 54 9.08 1.87 -1.77
N GLY A 55 9.01 1.26 -2.94
CA GLY A 55 8.26 0.03 -3.11
C GLY A 55 7.81 -0.22 -4.53
N THR A 56 7.01 -1.27 -4.68
CA THR A 56 6.43 -1.69 -5.95
C THR A 56 4.95 -1.95 -5.79
N VAL A 57 4.19 -1.64 -6.83
CA VAL A 57 2.78 -1.96 -7.00
C VAL A 57 2.68 -2.79 -8.27
N THR A 58 2.40 -4.07 -8.14
CA THR A 58 2.14 -4.98 -9.25
C THR A 58 0.65 -5.21 -9.33
N LEU A 59 0.08 -4.96 -10.51
CA LEU A 59 -1.35 -5.04 -10.77
C LEU A 59 -1.58 -5.91 -12.00
N ASN A 60 -2.48 -6.87 -11.87
CA ASN A 60 -2.93 -7.73 -12.96
C ASN A 60 -4.36 -7.34 -13.32
N PRO A 61 -4.59 -6.77 -14.53
CA PRO A 61 -5.91 -6.30 -14.93
C PRO A 61 -6.96 -7.41 -15.13
N ASP A 62 -6.52 -8.65 -15.29
CA ASP A 62 -7.41 -9.79 -15.56
C ASP A 62 -7.63 -10.69 -14.32
N GLU A 63 -6.73 -10.64 -13.32
CA GLU A 63 -6.85 -11.43 -12.09
C GLU A 63 -6.20 -10.75 -10.86
N ASP A 64 -7.02 -10.21 -9.96
CA ASP A 64 -6.59 -9.56 -8.70
C ASP A 64 -5.74 -10.44 -7.75
N ARG A 65 -5.62 -11.76 -7.99
CA ARG A 65 -4.85 -12.67 -7.10
C ARG A 65 -3.35 -12.41 -7.14
N ASP A 66 -2.85 -11.92 -8.27
CA ASP A 66 -1.42 -11.62 -8.44
C ASP A 66 -1.07 -10.18 -8.05
N ASP A 67 -2.07 -9.38 -7.66
CA ASP A 67 -1.85 -8.01 -7.21
C ASP A 67 -1.01 -8.00 -5.94
N ARG A 68 0.14 -7.33 -6.01
CA ARG A 68 1.07 -7.24 -4.91
C ARG A 68 1.61 -5.84 -4.73
N ILE A 69 1.48 -5.34 -3.51
CA ILE A 69 2.01 -4.06 -3.06
C ILE A 69 3.04 -4.36 -1.98
N GLU A 70 4.26 -3.87 -2.17
CA GLU A 70 5.34 -4.00 -1.20
C GLU A 70 5.98 -2.64 -0.99
N VAL A 71 6.05 -2.20 0.26
CA VAL A 71 6.40 -0.83 0.63
C VAL A 71 7.38 -0.82 1.80
N ASN A 72 8.42 0.00 1.66
CA ASN A 72 9.39 0.31 2.71
C ASN A 72 9.30 1.79 3.06
N ILE A 73 9.17 2.08 4.36
CA ILE A 73 8.97 3.43 4.88
C ILE A 73 10.10 3.73 5.86
N PRO A 74 11.01 4.67 5.53
CA PRO A 74 12.13 5.00 6.42
C PRO A 74 11.64 5.82 7.62
N VAL A 75 11.78 5.27 8.83
CA VAL A 75 11.35 5.94 10.08
C VAL A 75 12.11 7.25 10.31
N GLY A 76 13.36 7.32 9.84
CA GLY A 76 14.20 8.52 9.92
C GLY A 76 13.58 9.76 9.26
N THR A 77 12.63 9.62 8.33
CA THR A 77 11.96 10.75 7.67
C THR A 77 10.75 11.26 8.45
N LEU A 78 10.42 10.65 9.60
CA LEU A 78 9.29 11.07 10.42
C LEU A 78 9.47 12.53 10.86
N VAL A 79 8.44 13.34 10.66
CA VAL A 79 8.35 14.71 11.18
C VAL A 79 6.97 14.91 11.78
N ALA A 80 6.92 15.26 13.05
CA ALA A 80 5.70 15.58 13.76
C ALA A 80 5.42 17.10 13.78
N SER A 81 4.30 17.49 14.37
CA SER A 81 3.89 18.90 14.50
C SER A 81 4.90 19.80 15.22
N ASN A 82 5.80 19.23 16.02
CA ASN A 82 6.93 19.94 16.62
C ASN A 82 8.18 19.04 16.78
N SER A 83 9.32 19.67 17.06
CA SER A 83 10.62 18.98 17.15
C SER A 83 10.71 18.02 18.34
N LEU A 84 10.14 18.36 19.50
CA LEU A 84 10.12 17.50 20.68
C LEU A 84 9.35 16.21 20.40
N LEU A 85 8.14 16.33 19.86
CA LEU A 85 7.32 15.18 19.49
C LEU A 85 8.01 14.34 18.39
N THR A 86 8.67 14.99 17.43
CA THR A 86 9.45 14.28 16.40
C THR A 86 10.57 13.44 17.02
N TRP A 87 11.32 14.03 17.95
CA TRP A 87 12.39 13.34 18.67
C TRP A 87 11.84 12.18 19.50
N GLN A 88 10.77 12.40 20.26
CA GLN A 88 10.12 11.35 21.07
C GLN A 88 9.62 10.19 20.21
N LEU A 89 8.92 10.47 19.10
CA LEU A 89 8.40 9.41 18.23
C LEU A 89 9.52 8.56 17.63
N LYS A 90 10.68 9.15 17.33
CA LYS A 90 11.83 8.40 16.81
C LYS A 90 12.61 7.62 17.88
N SER A 91 12.43 7.93 19.16
CA SER A 91 13.15 7.27 20.24
C SER A 91 12.61 5.87 20.52
N ASP A 92 13.33 5.14 21.39
CA ASP A 92 12.99 3.83 21.92
C ASP A 92 11.60 3.75 22.61
N LEU A 93 11.04 4.89 23.02
CA LEU A 93 9.69 5.01 23.58
C LEU A 93 8.59 4.66 22.57
N PHE A 94 8.85 4.85 21.27
CA PHE A 94 7.92 4.59 20.19
C PHE A 94 8.57 3.76 19.09
N PHE A 95 8.98 4.39 17.98
CA PHE A 95 9.45 3.68 16.79
C PHE A 95 10.85 3.08 16.92
N ASP A 96 11.68 3.58 17.84
CA ASP A 96 13.06 3.12 18.04
C ASP A 96 13.84 3.10 16.71
N ALA A 97 13.93 4.28 16.07
CA ALA A 97 14.38 4.42 14.69
C ALA A 97 15.84 4.00 14.46
N GLU A 98 16.68 4.03 15.51
CA GLU A 98 18.06 3.55 15.45
C GLU A 98 18.12 2.04 15.28
N ARG A 99 17.27 1.30 16.02
CA ARG A 99 17.22 -0.16 15.95
C ARG A 99 16.32 -0.68 14.84
N TYR A 100 15.25 0.04 14.53
CA TYR A 100 14.25 -0.32 13.53
C TYR A 100 14.07 0.84 12.53
N PRO A 101 15.01 1.01 11.59
CA PRO A 101 15.02 2.17 10.69
C PRO A 101 13.92 2.14 9.61
N GLN A 102 13.22 1.01 9.46
CA GLN A 102 12.24 0.78 8.41
C GLN A 102 10.93 0.22 8.98
N ILE A 103 9.82 0.68 8.42
CA ILE A 103 8.50 0.05 8.51
C ILE A 103 8.24 -0.63 7.18
N HIS A 104 7.66 -1.83 7.22
CA HIS A 104 7.40 -2.63 6.04
C HIS A 104 5.91 -2.94 5.91
N PHE A 105 5.38 -2.83 4.70
CA PHE A 105 4.02 -3.29 4.39
C PHE A 105 4.06 -4.22 3.18
N VAL A 106 3.34 -5.34 3.27
CA VAL A 106 3.16 -6.28 2.17
C VAL A 106 1.68 -6.62 2.04
N SER A 107 1.09 -6.39 0.88
CA SER A 107 -0.29 -6.81 0.62
C SER A 107 -0.39 -8.32 0.49
N THR A 108 -1.51 -8.85 0.96
CA THR A 108 -1.91 -10.26 0.78
C THR A 108 -3.06 -10.39 -0.22
N ARG A 109 -3.82 -9.30 -0.44
CA ARG A 109 -4.88 -9.22 -1.44
C ARG A 109 -5.21 -7.76 -1.75
N VAL A 110 -5.38 -7.45 -3.02
CA VAL A 110 -6.06 -6.23 -3.48
C VAL A 110 -7.41 -6.67 -4.03
N ALA A 111 -8.49 -5.97 -3.69
CA ALA A 111 -9.82 -6.30 -4.17
C ALA A 111 -10.47 -5.05 -4.73
N SER A 112 -10.85 -5.09 -6.01
CA SER A 112 -11.64 -4.01 -6.61
C SER A 112 -13.00 -3.87 -5.92
N LEU A 113 -13.37 -2.63 -5.63
CA LEU A 113 -14.70 -2.24 -5.16
C LEU A 113 -15.51 -1.54 -6.26
N GLY A 114 -14.96 -1.41 -7.48
CA GLY A 114 -15.53 -0.63 -8.57
C GLY A 114 -15.17 0.85 -8.52
N ASP A 115 -15.35 1.54 -9.65
CA ASP A 115 -15.16 2.99 -9.79
C ASP A 115 -13.79 3.51 -9.31
N GLY A 116 -12.73 2.72 -9.57
CA GLY A 116 -11.37 3.05 -9.14
C GLY A 116 -11.12 2.94 -7.64
N ASN A 117 -12.04 2.33 -6.88
CA ASN A 117 -11.90 2.07 -5.45
C ASN A 117 -11.42 0.64 -5.19
N TYR A 118 -10.60 0.47 -4.16
CA TYR A 118 -10.00 -0.81 -3.80
C TYR A 118 -9.98 -1.01 -2.28
N ARG A 119 -10.11 -2.27 -1.87
CA ARG A 119 -9.80 -2.73 -0.52
C ARG A 119 -8.50 -3.51 -0.55
N ILE A 120 -7.50 -3.02 0.16
CA ILE A 120 -6.17 -3.63 0.22
C ILE A 120 -6.02 -4.30 1.58
N PHE A 121 -5.80 -5.61 1.58
CA PHE A 121 -5.44 -6.39 2.76
C PHE A 121 -3.94 -6.60 2.75
N GLY A 122 -3.30 -6.51 3.91
CA GLY A 122 -1.88 -6.79 4.02
C GLY A 122 -1.38 -6.91 5.44
N VAL A 123 -0.08 -7.11 5.56
CA VAL A 123 0.64 -7.18 6.83
C VAL A 123 1.51 -5.94 6.95
N LEU A 124 1.27 -5.16 8.00
CA LEU A 124 2.12 -4.05 8.41
C LEU A 124 3.07 -4.55 9.49
N THR A 125 4.36 -4.30 9.31
CA THR A 125 5.41 -4.60 10.28
C THR A 125 6.01 -3.29 10.77
N VAL A 126 5.85 -3.02 12.05
CA VAL A 126 6.45 -1.89 12.76
C VAL A 126 7.34 -2.46 13.85
N LYS A 127 8.61 -2.07 13.86
CA LYS A 127 9.64 -2.69 14.71
C LYS A 127 9.72 -4.19 14.44
N ASN A 128 9.52 -5.02 15.46
CA ASN A 128 9.48 -6.47 15.38
C ASN A 128 8.06 -7.06 15.43
N VAL A 129 7.02 -6.21 15.29
CA VAL A 129 5.62 -6.64 15.39
C VAL A 129 4.93 -6.53 14.04
N SER A 130 4.39 -7.65 13.56
CA SER A 130 3.62 -7.74 12.33
C SER A 130 2.13 -7.93 12.64
N ARG A 131 1.27 -7.11 12.02
CA ARG A 131 -0.19 -7.17 12.18
C ARG A 131 -0.90 -7.06 10.83
N PRO A 132 -2.03 -7.77 10.65
CA PRO A 132 -2.87 -7.55 9.49
C PRO A 132 -3.52 -6.17 9.57
N VAL A 133 -3.58 -5.47 8.43
CA VAL A 133 -4.26 -4.19 8.27
C VAL A 133 -5.08 -4.20 6.99
N VAL A 134 -6.13 -3.39 6.96
CA VAL A 134 -6.98 -3.18 5.78
C VAL A 134 -6.98 -1.70 5.43
N MET A 135 -6.69 -1.36 4.19
CA MET A 135 -6.74 0.00 3.65
C MET A 135 -7.84 0.12 2.62
N LEU A 136 -8.48 1.28 2.59
CA LEU A 136 -9.34 1.68 1.49
C LEU A 136 -8.55 2.62 0.60
N ALA A 137 -8.50 2.33 -0.69
CA ALA A 137 -7.76 3.12 -1.67
C ALA A 137 -8.67 3.55 -2.82
N SER A 138 -8.33 4.66 -3.46
CA SER A 138 -9.00 5.20 -4.64
C SER A 138 -7.97 5.76 -5.62
N LEU A 139 -8.17 5.54 -6.90
CA LEU A 139 -7.38 6.19 -7.95
C LEU A 139 -7.82 7.63 -8.16
N ASP A 140 -6.86 8.52 -8.40
CA ASP A 140 -7.14 9.93 -8.70
C ASP A 140 -7.93 10.10 -10.00
N SER A 141 -7.77 9.16 -10.94
CA SER A 141 -8.52 9.16 -12.20
C SER A 141 -10.02 8.85 -12.02
N GLY A 142 -10.42 8.32 -10.86
CA GLY A 142 -11.79 7.85 -10.59
C GLY A 142 -12.24 6.70 -11.49
N LYS A 143 -11.30 5.99 -12.13
CA LYS A 143 -11.56 4.89 -13.06
C LYS A 143 -10.76 3.66 -12.63
N THR A 144 -11.11 2.49 -13.17
CA THR A 144 -10.30 1.28 -13.03
C THR A 144 -8.89 1.52 -13.56
N ILE A 145 -7.91 0.77 -13.04
CA ILE A 145 -6.54 0.79 -13.55
C ILE A 145 -6.57 0.41 -15.03
N ASP A 146 -6.08 1.31 -15.88
CA ASP A 146 -5.86 1.03 -17.30
C ASP A 146 -4.41 0.57 -17.47
N PRO A 147 -4.16 -0.65 -17.99
CA PRO A 147 -2.80 -1.17 -18.23
C PRO A 147 -1.93 -0.29 -19.13
N ALA A 148 -2.52 0.59 -19.94
CA ALA A 148 -1.78 1.55 -20.76
C ALA A 148 -1.22 2.73 -19.95
N LEU A 149 -1.64 2.90 -18.68
CA LEU A 149 -1.16 3.98 -17.83
C LEU A 149 0.31 3.77 -17.47
N ARG A 150 1.14 4.74 -17.85
CA ARG A 150 2.56 4.85 -17.48
C ARG A 150 2.76 5.32 -16.03
N SER A 151 1.73 5.86 -15.40
CA SER A 151 1.79 6.41 -14.05
C SER A 151 0.49 6.15 -13.28
N LEU A 152 0.64 5.88 -11.99
CA LEU A 152 -0.44 5.63 -11.05
C LEU A 152 -0.41 6.71 -9.98
N ALA A 153 -1.55 7.31 -9.68
CA ALA A 153 -1.74 8.19 -8.54
C ALA A 153 -2.94 7.68 -7.74
N LEU A 154 -2.74 7.47 -6.44
CA LEU A 154 -3.75 6.90 -5.57
C LEU A 154 -3.72 7.52 -4.19
N HIS A 155 -4.90 7.64 -3.62
CA HIS A 155 -5.11 7.94 -2.22
C HIS A 155 -5.47 6.67 -1.48
N ALA A 156 -4.96 6.49 -0.26
CA ALA A 156 -5.39 5.41 0.60
C ALA A 156 -5.54 5.87 2.05
N SER A 157 -6.39 5.19 2.80
CA SER A 157 -6.59 5.46 4.22
C SER A 157 -6.85 4.20 5.02
N THR A 158 -6.45 4.25 6.29
CA THR A 158 -6.77 3.23 7.29
C THR A 158 -6.66 3.83 8.69
N ALA A 159 -6.95 3.01 9.71
CA ALA A 159 -6.59 3.33 11.07
C ALA A 159 -6.10 2.07 11.78
N ILE A 160 -5.11 2.26 12.63
CA ILE A 160 -4.48 1.18 13.40
C ILE A 160 -4.54 1.50 14.90
N SER A 161 -4.35 0.46 15.71
CA SER A 161 -4.07 0.58 17.14
C SER A 161 -2.56 0.68 17.34
N ARG A 162 -2.06 1.72 18.01
CA ARG A 162 -0.63 1.86 18.32
C ARG A 162 -0.16 0.82 19.35
N SER A 163 -1.01 0.48 20.32
CA SER A 163 -0.71 -0.55 21.32
C SER A 163 -0.57 -1.94 20.71
N ALA A 164 -1.28 -2.23 19.61
CA ALA A 164 -1.12 -3.49 18.87
C ALA A 164 0.30 -3.71 18.31
N PHE A 165 1.10 -2.64 18.21
CA PHE A 165 2.51 -2.63 17.80
C PHE A 165 3.48 -2.35 18.96
N GLY A 166 3.02 -2.44 20.22
CA GLY A 166 3.85 -2.18 21.41
C GLY A 166 4.23 -0.71 21.59
N MET A 167 3.51 0.22 20.96
CA MET A 167 3.65 1.66 21.17
C MET A 167 2.56 2.14 22.12
N ASP A 168 2.55 1.66 23.36
CA ASP A 168 1.48 1.82 24.37
C ASP A 168 1.82 2.84 25.47
N ARG A 169 2.90 3.63 25.32
CA ARG A 169 3.22 4.70 26.27
C ARG A 169 2.09 5.73 26.36
N LEU A 170 1.87 6.31 27.53
CA LEU A 170 0.85 7.36 27.75
C LEU A 170 -0.60 6.92 27.42
N VAL A 171 -0.93 5.63 27.59
CA VAL A 171 -2.34 5.17 27.56
C VAL A 171 -3.18 5.99 28.54
N GLY A 172 -4.39 6.37 28.11
CA GLY A 172 -5.31 7.24 28.86
C GLY A 172 -5.13 8.73 28.60
N VAL A 173 -4.00 9.14 28.00
CA VAL A 173 -3.73 10.54 27.60
C VAL A 173 -3.65 10.66 26.08
N VAL A 174 -3.05 9.68 25.41
CA VAL A 174 -2.93 9.61 23.96
C VAL A 174 -3.81 8.47 23.45
N ASP A 175 -4.69 8.76 22.49
CA ASP A 175 -5.59 7.77 21.91
C ASP A 175 -4.82 6.58 21.34
N ASP A 176 -5.42 5.39 21.45
CA ASP A 176 -4.83 4.19 20.86
C ASP A 176 -4.99 4.16 19.33
N ARG A 177 -6.05 4.80 18.83
CA ARG A 177 -6.32 4.88 17.39
C ARG A 177 -5.44 5.92 16.72
N VAL A 178 -4.69 5.48 15.71
CA VAL A 178 -3.95 6.35 14.79
C VAL A 178 -4.57 6.22 13.40
N ASN A 179 -5.02 7.34 12.83
CA ASN A 179 -5.48 7.37 11.45
C ASN A 179 -4.28 7.58 10.52
N ILE A 180 -4.32 6.92 9.37
CA ILE A 180 -3.28 6.95 8.36
C ILE A 180 -3.92 7.38 7.05
N ALA A 181 -3.35 8.38 6.40
CA ALA A 181 -3.70 8.81 5.06
C ALA A 181 -2.46 8.76 4.17
N LEU A 182 -2.60 8.22 2.97
CA LEU A 182 -1.52 8.06 2.00
C LEU A 182 -1.89 8.79 0.72
N ALA A 183 -0.92 9.46 0.13
CA ALA A 183 -0.94 9.90 -1.26
C ALA A 183 0.27 9.26 -1.93
N ILE A 184 0.04 8.35 -2.87
CA ILE A 184 1.07 7.53 -3.50
C ILE A 184 1.09 7.83 -4.99
N ALA A 185 2.27 8.11 -5.51
CA ALA A 185 2.54 8.18 -6.93
C ALA A 185 3.50 7.06 -7.31
N ALA A 186 3.23 6.38 -8.42
CA ALA A 186 4.08 5.33 -8.95
C ALA A 186 4.19 5.40 -10.48
N GLN A 187 5.26 4.87 -11.05
CA GLN A 187 5.53 4.87 -12.49
C GLN A 187 5.81 3.47 -12.98
N ALA A 188 5.29 3.11 -14.15
CA ALA A 188 5.53 1.81 -14.77
C ALA A 188 7.04 1.60 -14.99
N ARG A 189 7.51 0.40 -14.70
CA ARG A 189 8.89 -0.04 -14.97
C ARG A 189 9.07 -0.44 -16.43
#